data_AF-A9GW52-F1
#
_entry.id   AF-A9GW52-F1
#
_cell.length_a   1.000
_cell.length_b   1.000
_cell.length_c   1.000
_cell.angle_alpha   90.00
_cell.angle_beta   90.00
_cell.angle_gamma   90.00
#
_symmetry.space_group_name_H-M   'P 1'
#
loop_
_entity.id
_entity.type
_entity.pdbx_description
1 polymer ?
#
loop_
_entity_poly.entity_id
_entity_poly.type
_entity_poly.pdbx_seq_one_letter_code
_entity_poly.pdbx_strand_id
1 'polypeptide(L)'
;MGRARAGFGTLFAADRARGRSPRPRAGRCALALAVLALTACADGSNSNDDLQLGTSVTIDPLAFLGGDVQCSGSDELGAIRSYVATLTDHSAEGGPSPLASSPPISCAWSVSFTSVVEGHEYTVRIDGYGGELADQLTPKGGETSGNPEMLLPNGDKADPTWTWECPDAPDGAGSIVAEKDVEIVVRTCALPTRVEP
;
A
#
# COMPACT_ATOMS: atom_id res chain seq x y z
N MET A 1 -42.29 -30.13 -22.32
CA MET A 1 -41.62 -31.11 -23.22
C MET A 1 -40.18 -30.65 -23.39
N GLY A 2 -39.20 -31.54 -23.20
CA GLY A 2 -37.76 -31.24 -23.30
C GLY A 2 -36.99 -31.64 -22.03
N ARG A 3 -36.24 -32.76 -22.11
CA ARG A 3 -35.55 -33.45 -21.02
C ARG A 3 -34.02 -33.28 -21.11
N ALA A 4 -33.36 -33.34 -19.94
CA ALA A 4 -32.02 -33.89 -19.63
C ALA A 4 -30.78 -33.14 -20.21
N ARG A 5 -29.57 -33.17 -19.62
CA ARG A 5 -28.85 -34.19 -18.81
C ARG A 5 -27.84 -33.58 -17.83
N ALA A 6 -27.52 -34.36 -16.80
CA ALA A 6 -26.42 -34.21 -15.87
C ALA A 6 -25.04 -34.54 -16.49
N GLY A 7 -23.98 -33.95 -15.93
CA GLY A 7 -22.59 -34.31 -16.17
C GLY A 7 -21.80 -34.33 -14.85
N PHE A 8 -21.60 -35.55 -14.33
CA PHE A 8 -20.73 -35.91 -13.21
C PHE A 8 -19.28 -35.95 -13.71
N GLY A 9 -18.33 -35.39 -12.95
CA GLY A 9 -16.89 -35.53 -13.20
C GLY A 9 -16.14 -35.67 -11.88
N THR A 10 -15.77 -36.89 -11.54
CA THR A 10 -14.99 -37.28 -10.35
C THR A 10 -13.50 -37.42 -10.65
N LEU A 11 -12.68 -36.99 -9.69
CA LEU A 11 -11.47 -37.64 -9.11
C LEU A 11 -10.30 -38.11 -10.01
N PHE A 12 -9.11 -37.57 -9.74
CA PHE A 12 -7.81 -38.30 -9.63
C PHE A 12 -6.92 -37.54 -8.62
N ALA A 13 -6.62 -38.10 -7.44
CA ALA A 13 -5.43 -38.91 -7.07
C ALA A 13 -4.13 -38.06 -6.92
N ALA A 14 -3.63 -37.87 -5.68
CA ALA A 14 -2.44 -38.57 -5.08
C ALA A 14 -1.11 -38.20 -5.79
N ASP A 15 0.04 -37.91 -5.16
CA ASP A 15 0.67 -38.59 -4.03
C ASP A 15 1.98 -37.86 -3.62
N ARG A 16 2.42 -38.12 -2.38
CA ARG A 16 3.74 -37.99 -1.72
C ARG A 16 4.90 -37.24 -2.42
N ALA A 17 5.60 -36.40 -1.64
CA ALA A 17 7.00 -36.68 -1.25
C ALA A 17 7.44 -35.88 -0.01
N ARG A 18 7.84 -36.62 1.03
CA ARG A 18 8.56 -36.12 2.20
C ARG A 18 10.03 -35.90 1.82
N GLY A 19 10.60 -34.76 2.17
CA GLY A 19 12.04 -34.50 2.10
C GLY A 19 12.58 -33.97 3.43
N ARG A 20 12.72 -34.86 4.43
CA ARG A 20 13.58 -34.61 5.60
C ARG A 20 15.03 -34.81 5.14
N SER A 21 15.84 -33.75 5.11
CA SER A 21 17.29 -33.89 5.03
C SER A 21 17.92 -33.77 6.43
N PRO A 22 18.71 -34.76 6.87
CA PRO A 22 19.44 -34.75 8.13
C PRO A 22 20.73 -33.92 8.06
N ARG A 23 21.08 -33.29 9.20
CA ARG A 23 22.39 -32.68 9.47
C ARG A 23 23.48 -33.76 9.55
N PRO A 24 24.63 -33.59 8.88
CA PRO A 24 25.85 -34.32 9.24
C PRO A 24 26.75 -33.52 10.18
N ARG A 25 27.44 -34.30 11.00
CA ARG A 25 28.26 -33.95 12.17
C ARG A 25 29.61 -33.32 11.82
N ALA A 26 30.14 -32.62 12.82
CA ALA A 26 31.52 -32.19 12.94
C ALA A 26 32.53 -33.34 12.72
N GLY A 27 33.56 -33.05 11.94
CA GLY A 27 34.81 -33.82 11.85
C GLY A 27 35.97 -32.83 11.80
N ARG A 28 36.85 -32.90 12.81
CA ARG A 28 38.15 -32.24 12.84
C ARG A 28 39.14 -33.06 12.01
N CYS A 29 39.94 -32.39 11.17
CA CYS A 29 41.25 -32.78 10.59
C CYS A 29 41.49 -31.82 9.41
N ALA A 30 42.65 -31.26 9.10
CA ALA A 30 43.99 -31.23 9.68
C ALA A 30 44.72 -30.06 8.98
N LEU A 31 45.82 -29.59 9.58
CA LEU A 31 46.75 -28.62 9.01
C LEU A 31 47.27 -29.03 7.62
N ALA A 32 47.26 -28.10 6.68
CA ALA A 32 48.18 -28.07 5.54
C ALA A 32 48.56 -26.61 5.23
N LEU A 33 49.80 -26.26 5.54
CA LEU A 33 50.48 -25.07 5.05
C LEU A 33 50.72 -25.24 3.54
N ALA A 34 50.19 -24.32 2.74
CA ALA A 34 50.62 -24.10 1.37
C ALA A 34 50.71 -22.59 1.12
N VAL A 35 51.96 -22.13 1.04
CA VAL A 35 52.37 -20.81 0.55
C VAL A 35 52.35 -20.88 -0.97
N LEU A 36 51.62 -20.00 -1.66
CA LEU A 36 52.02 -19.33 -2.91
C LEU A 36 50.88 -18.49 -3.54
N ALA A 37 51.32 -17.37 -4.12
CA ALA A 37 50.65 -16.44 -5.03
C ALA A 37 49.74 -15.36 -4.43
N LEU A 38 50.33 -14.15 -4.36
CA LEU A 38 49.63 -12.86 -4.36
C LEU A 38 48.64 -12.82 -5.53
N THR A 39 47.38 -13.11 -5.26
CA THR A 39 46.26 -12.60 -6.04
C THR A 39 45.78 -11.37 -5.29
N ALA A 40 46.22 -10.20 -5.75
CA ALA A 40 45.59 -8.95 -5.40
C ALA A 40 44.13 -9.07 -5.82
N CYS A 41 43.25 -9.35 -4.86
CA CYS A 41 41.84 -9.06 -5.02
C CYS A 41 41.79 -7.56 -5.30
N ALA A 42 41.55 -7.22 -6.57
CA ALA A 42 41.10 -5.90 -6.94
C ALA A 42 39.97 -5.54 -5.98
N ASP A 43 40.06 -4.36 -5.39
CA ASP A 43 38.99 -3.70 -4.66
C ASP A 43 37.68 -4.05 -5.38
N GLY A 44 36.89 -4.91 -4.74
CA GLY A 44 35.48 -4.95 -5.05
C GLY A 44 35.03 -3.56 -4.70
N SER A 45 34.87 -2.70 -5.71
CA SER A 45 34.10 -1.47 -5.56
C SER A 45 32.84 -1.91 -4.84
N ASN A 46 32.73 -1.54 -3.57
CA ASN A 46 31.46 -1.47 -2.91
C ASN A 46 30.72 -0.45 -3.76
N SER A 47 29.97 -0.95 -4.75
CA SER A 47 28.83 -0.24 -5.27
C SER A 47 27.96 -0.05 -4.03
N ASN A 48 28.22 1.05 -3.33
CA ASN A 48 27.18 1.76 -2.62
C ASN A 48 26.25 2.16 -3.76
N ASP A 49 25.42 1.22 -4.20
CA ASP A 49 24.11 1.53 -4.74
C ASP A 49 23.42 2.25 -3.58
N ASP A 50 23.77 3.53 -3.40
CA ASP A 50 22.98 4.49 -2.68
C ASP A 50 21.64 4.41 -3.37
N LEU A 51 20.76 3.58 -2.80
CA LEU A 51 19.35 3.62 -3.09
C LEU A 51 18.96 5.05 -2.76
N GLN A 52 18.94 5.89 -3.79
CA GLN A 52 18.47 7.25 -3.71
C GLN A 52 16.97 7.13 -3.44
N LEU A 53 16.63 6.99 -2.16
CA LEU A 53 15.27 6.92 -1.69
C LEU A 53 14.65 8.26 -2.08
N GLY A 54 13.67 8.25 -2.98
CA GLY A 54 12.92 9.47 -3.24
C GLY A 54 12.14 9.85 -1.99
N THR A 55 12.04 11.15 -1.71
CA THR A 55 11.08 11.64 -0.71
C THR A 55 9.69 11.11 -1.05
N SER A 56 9.03 10.49 -0.09
CA SER A 56 7.71 9.91 -0.31
C SER A 56 6.84 9.94 0.94
N VAL A 57 5.54 9.99 0.74
CA VAL A 57 4.54 9.87 1.81
C VAL A 57 3.76 8.58 1.59
N THR A 58 3.90 7.64 2.51
CA THR A 58 3.21 6.35 2.51
C THR A 58 2.08 6.37 3.52
N ILE A 59 0.89 5.96 3.09
CA ILE A 59 -0.29 5.80 3.94
C ILE A 59 -0.43 4.32 4.27
N ASP A 60 -0.25 3.99 5.54
CA ASP A 60 -0.52 2.65 6.07
C ASP A 60 -2.01 2.58 6.46
N PRO A 61 -2.77 1.59 5.97
CA PRO A 61 -4.15 1.39 6.38
C PRO A 61 -4.35 1.34 7.90
N LEU A 62 -3.40 0.78 8.65
CA LEU A 62 -3.47 0.73 10.11
C LEU A 62 -3.52 2.11 10.78
N ALA A 63 -3.20 3.19 10.07
CA ALA A 63 -3.28 4.56 10.57
C ALA A 63 -4.72 5.08 10.73
N PHE A 64 -5.65 4.57 9.91
CA PHE A 64 -7.06 4.98 9.90
C PHE A 64 -8.02 3.81 10.15
N LEU A 65 -7.55 2.58 9.96
CA LEU A 65 -8.21 1.36 10.39
C LEU A 65 -7.99 1.16 11.88
N GLY A 66 -9.03 1.43 12.66
CA GLY A 66 -9.00 1.34 14.11
C GLY A 66 -10.33 1.77 14.71
N GLY A 67 -10.58 1.36 15.96
CA GLY A 67 -11.88 1.58 16.59
C GLY A 67 -12.98 0.77 15.90
N ASP A 68 -13.95 1.49 15.32
CA ASP A 68 -15.19 0.90 14.79
C ASP A 68 -15.13 0.51 13.30
N VAL A 69 -14.06 0.87 12.58
CA VAL A 69 -13.92 0.58 11.14
C VAL A 69 -12.90 -0.55 10.93
N GLN A 70 -13.37 -1.65 10.36
CA GLN A 70 -12.56 -2.82 10.03
C GLN A 70 -12.37 -2.93 8.52
N CYS A 71 -11.22 -3.43 8.06
CA CYS A 71 -11.01 -3.78 6.66
C CYS A 71 -11.54 -5.19 6.39
N SER A 72 -12.44 -5.34 5.41
CA SER A 72 -12.95 -6.64 4.97
C SER A 72 -12.96 -6.73 3.46
N GLY A 73 -12.55 -7.89 2.92
CA GLY A 73 -12.74 -8.20 1.50
C GLY A 73 -14.18 -8.58 1.15
N SER A 74 -14.99 -8.90 2.17
CA SER A 74 -16.39 -9.33 2.01
C SER A 74 -17.35 -8.17 2.24
N ASP A 75 -18.59 -8.33 1.79
CA ASP A 75 -19.68 -7.38 2.01
C ASP A 75 -20.19 -7.49 3.46
N GLU A 76 -19.43 -6.93 4.39
CA GLU A 76 -19.75 -6.85 5.81
C GLU A 76 -20.16 -5.43 6.18
N LEU A 77 -21.30 -5.29 6.85
CA LEU A 77 -21.82 -3.98 7.24
C LEU A 77 -20.85 -3.28 8.20
N GLY A 78 -20.45 -2.07 7.84
CA GLY A 78 -19.54 -1.26 8.64
C GLY A 78 -18.06 -1.55 8.40
N ALA A 79 -17.72 -2.46 7.49
CA ALA A 79 -16.35 -2.67 7.06
C ALA A 79 -16.03 -1.85 5.81
N ILE A 80 -14.82 -1.32 5.74
CA ILE A 80 -14.26 -0.74 4.53
C ILE A 80 -13.71 -1.85 3.63
N ARG A 81 -13.85 -1.69 2.32
CA ARG A 81 -13.39 -2.65 1.31
C ARG A 81 -12.32 -2.03 0.41
N SER A 82 -12.49 -0.77 0.07
CA SER A 82 -11.54 0.01 -0.71
C SER A 82 -11.46 1.45 -0.22
N TYR A 83 -10.40 2.15 -0.58
CA TYR A 83 -10.20 3.55 -0.25
C TYR A 83 -9.45 4.30 -1.35
N VAL A 84 -9.55 5.62 -1.29
CA VAL A 84 -8.80 6.57 -2.10
C VAL A 84 -8.12 7.55 -1.16
N ALA A 85 -6.87 7.90 -1.44
CA ALA A 85 -6.15 8.92 -0.71
C ALA A 85 -5.85 10.13 -1.57
N THR A 86 -5.95 11.32 -0.98
CA THR A 86 -5.62 12.60 -1.61
C THR A 86 -4.63 13.34 -0.72
N LEU A 87 -3.46 13.65 -1.27
CA LEU A 87 -2.46 14.48 -0.60
C LEU A 87 -2.69 15.94 -1.01
N THR A 88 -2.72 16.87 -0.06
CA THR A 88 -2.83 18.31 -0.32
C THR A 88 -1.55 19.01 0.10
N ASP A 89 -0.95 19.75 -0.83
CA ASP A 89 0.24 20.57 -0.59
C ASP A 89 -0.18 21.96 -0.10
N HIS A 90 0.13 22.29 1.15
CA HIS A 90 -0.17 23.60 1.75
C HIS A 90 0.88 24.65 1.44
N SER A 91 2.06 24.23 1.00
CA SER A 91 3.19 25.09 0.67
C SER A 91 3.24 25.47 -0.81
N ALA A 92 2.30 24.96 -1.63
CA ALA A 92 2.21 25.27 -3.05
C ALA A 92 2.03 26.77 -3.33
N GLU A 93 2.68 27.25 -4.40
CA GLU A 93 2.51 28.62 -4.87
C GLU A 93 1.06 28.86 -5.30
N GLY A 94 0.37 29.78 -4.64
CA GLY A 94 -1.06 30.05 -4.87
C GLY A 94 -1.99 29.51 -3.78
N GLY A 95 -1.44 28.85 -2.75
CA GLY A 95 -2.17 28.33 -1.60
C GLY A 95 -2.36 26.81 -1.66
N PRO A 96 -3.13 26.23 -0.71
CA PRO A 96 -3.32 24.80 -0.62
C PRO A 96 -3.84 24.20 -1.92
N SER A 97 -3.07 23.26 -2.49
CA SER A 97 -3.37 22.63 -3.77
C SER A 97 -3.42 21.11 -3.61
N PRO A 98 -4.54 20.44 -3.95
CA PRO A 98 -4.58 18.99 -3.95
C PRO A 98 -3.63 18.45 -5.04
N LEU A 99 -2.84 17.45 -4.67
CA LEU A 99 -2.11 16.63 -5.63
C LEU A 99 -3.07 15.61 -6.28
N ALA A 100 -2.56 14.89 -7.28
CA ALA A 100 -3.28 13.77 -7.87
C ALA A 100 -3.64 12.74 -6.78
N SER A 101 -4.92 12.40 -6.69
CA SER A 101 -5.41 11.36 -5.78
C SER A 101 -4.95 9.98 -6.27
N SER A 102 -4.85 9.03 -5.34
CA SER A 102 -4.53 7.65 -5.69
C SER A 102 -5.63 7.03 -6.55
N PRO A 103 -5.32 5.98 -7.34
CA PRO A 103 -6.36 5.07 -7.80
C PRO A 103 -7.10 4.44 -6.60
N PRO A 104 -8.29 3.87 -6.80
CA PRO A 104 -8.96 3.08 -5.77
C PRO A 104 -8.11 1.84 -5.46
N ILE A 105 -7.93 1.57 -4.17
CA ILE A 105 -7.09 0.48 -3.68
C ILE A 105 -7.79 -0.29 -2.58
N SER A 106 -7.43 -1.56 -2.41
CA SER A 106 -7.96 -2.38 -1.33
C SER A 106 -7.50 -1.84 0.03
N CYS A 107 -8.40 -1.86 1.01
CA CYS A 107 -8.07 -1.46 2.39
C CYS A 107 -6.95 -2.28 3.05
N ALA A 108 -6.54 -3.40 2.46
CA ALA A 108 -5.43 -4.22 2.96
C ALA A 108 -4.05 -3.76 2.44
N TRP A 109 -3.99 -2.75 1.57
CA TRP A 109 -2.77 -2.32 0.88
C TRP A 109 -2.47 -0.86 1.17
N SER A 110 -1.19 -0.55 1.34
CA SER A 110 -0.69 0.83 1.49
C SER A 110 -0.56 1.53 0.14
N VAL A 111 -0.54 2.86 0.16
CA VAL A 111 -0.24 3.70 -1.01
C VAL A 111 0.84 4.71 -0.71
N SER A 112 1.72 4.95 -1.67
CA SER A 112 2.83 5.88 -1.55
C SER A 112 2.75 6.97 -2.62
N PHE A 113 2.91 8.22 -2.20
CA PHE A 113 3.02 9.39 -3.06
C PHE A 113 4.50 9.79 -3.15
N THR A 114 5.06 9.76 -4.36
CA THR A 114 6.45 10.16 -4.63
C THR A 114 6.57 11.56 -5.22
N SER A 115 5.45 12.18 -5.62
CA SER A 115 5.38 13.55 -6.12
C SER A 115 5.34 14.57 -4.97
N VAL A 116 6.25 14.43 -4.02
CA VAL A 116 6.36 15.30 -2.84
C VAL A 116 7.65 16.11 -2.91
N VAL A 117 7.56 17.37 -2.49
CA VAL A 117 8.64 18.34 -2.55
C VAL A 117 9.23 18.49 -1.16
N GLU A 118 10.55 18.38 -1.06
CA GLU A 118 11.28 18.60 0.19
C GLU A 118 10.90 19.97 0.81
N GLY A 119 10.64 19.97 2.12
CA GLY A 119 10.30 21.16 2.90
C GLY A 119 8.84 21.61 2.80
N HIS A 120 8.02 20.97 1.96
CA HIS A 120 6.59 21.29 1.86
C HIS A 120 5.77 20.61 2.96
N GLU A 121 4.69 21.27 3.35
CA GLU A 121 3.71 20.78 4.30
C GLU A 121 2.53 20.12 3.58
N TYR A 122 2.17 18.93 4.03
CA TYR A 122 1.10 18.14 3.43
C TYR A 122 0.03 17.72 4.45
N THR A 123 -1.21 17.59 3.98
CA THR A 123 -2.26 16.85 4.70
C THR A 123 -2.79 15.72 3.82
N VAL A 124 -3.21 14.64 4.46
CA VAL A 124 -3.83 13.50 3.77
C VAL A 124 -5.30 13.45 4.10
N ARG A 125 -6.12 13.38 3.06
CA ARG A 125 -7.52 12.99 3.15
C ARG A 125 -7.68 11.57 2.64
N ILE A 126 -8.49 10.77 3.33
CA ILE A 126 -8.81 9.39 2.96
C ILE A 126 -10.31 9.27 2.82
N ASP A 127 -10.77 8.81 1.67
CA ASP A 127 -12.17 8.52 1.38
C ASP A 127 -12.35 7.00 1.28
N GLY A 128 -13.14 6.42 2.17
CA GLY A 128 -13.33 4.97 2.31
C GLY A 128 -14.69 4.48 1.88
N TYR A 129 -14.70 3.34 1.19
CA TYR A 129 -15.88 2.75 0.57
C TYR A 129 -16.16 1.37 1.16
N GLY A 130 -17.38 1.21 1.70
CA GLY A 130 -17.83 -0.06 2.29
C GLY A 130 -18.61 -0.96 1.34
N GLY A 131 -19.27 -0.40 0.32
CA GLY A 131 -20.03 -1.20 -0.66
C GLY A 131 -19.15 -1.75 -1.77
N GLU A 132 -18.16 -0.97 -2.18
CA GLU A 132 -17.46 -1.14 -3.44
C GLU A 132 -16.03 -1.67 -3.27
N LEU A 133 -15.67 -2.65 -4.11
CA LEU A 133 -14.28 -3.06 -4.30
C LEU A 133 -13.52 -2.04 -5.15
N ALA A 134 -12.19 -2.09 -5.07
CA ALA A 134 -11.34 -1.19 -5.82
C ALA A 134 -11.54 -1.28 -7.34
N ASP A 135 -11.79 -2.49 -7.88
CA ASP A 135 -12.05 -2.74 -9.30
C ASP A 135 -13.48 -2.36 -9.76
N GLN A 136 -14.32 -1.94 -8.83
CA GLN A 136 -15.68 -1.45 -9.10
C GLN A 136 -15.75 0.08 -9.11
N LEU A 137 -14.68 0.76 -8.72
CA LEU A 137 -14.57 2.21 -8.69
C LEU A 137 -13.70 2.69 -9.85
N THR A 138 -14.08 3.79 -10.47
CA THR A 138 -13.26 4.46 -11.48
C THR A 138 -13.18 5.95 -11.15
N PRO A 139 -11.97 6.55 -11.08
CA PRO A 139 -11.85 7.99 -10.90
C PRO A 139 -12.54 8.74 -12.04
N LYS A 140 -13.18 9.87 -11.73
CA LYS A 140 -13.78 10.74 -12.74
C LYS A 140 -12.70 11.25 -13.69
N GLY A 141 -12.91 11.01 -14.97
CA GLY A 141 -11.90 11.29 -16.01
C GLY A 141 -10.92 10.14 -16.28
N GLY A 142 -11.08 8.98 -15.64
CA GLY A 142 -10.30 7.75 -15.88
C GLY A 142 -9.19 7.49 -14.86
N GLU A 143 -8.58 6.31 -14.92
CA GLU A 143 -7.59 5.81 -13.94
C GLU A 143 -6.38 6.74 -13.71
N THR A 144 -6.02 7.56 -14.70
CA THR A 144 -4.86 8.46 -14.65
C THR A 144 -5.24 9.93 -14.40
N SER A 145 -6.51 10.23 -14.12
CA SER A 145 -6.97 11.61 -13.97
C SER A 145 -6.47 12.27 -12.68
N GLY A 146 -6.14 11.47 -11.66
CA GLY A 146 -5.83 11.95 -10.32
C GLY A 146 -7.02 12.59 -9.61
N ASN A 147 -8.25 12.41 -10.11
CA ASN A 147 -9.45 12.99 -9.54
C ASN A 147 -9.91 12.17 -8.31
N PRO A 148 -10.24 12.81 -7.18
CA PRO A 148 -10.74 12.10 -5.99
C PRO A 148 -12.18 11.59 -6.13
N GLU A 149 -12.99 12.16 -7.04
CA GLU A 149 -14.37 11.74 -7.25
C GLU A 149 -14.41 10.38 -7.95
N MET A 150 -15.03 9.39 -7.29
CA MET A 150 -15.17 8.04 -7.83
C MET A 150 -16.54 7.84 -8.49
N LEU A 151 -16.56 6.99 -9.52
CA LEU A 151 -17.74 6.56 -10.25
C LEU A 151 -17.93 5.05 -10.13
N LEU A 152 -19.18 4.63 -10.05
CA LEU A 152 -19.63 3.24 -10.15
C LEU A 152 -19.62 2.77 -11.62
N PRO A 153 -19.71 1.44 -11.88
CA PRO A 153 -19.69 0.91 -13.25
C PRO A 153 -20.85 1.39 -14.14
N ASN A 154 -21.95 1.85 -13.54
CA ASN A 154 -23.08 2.44 -14.25
C ASN A 154 -22.89 3.94 -14.57
N GLY A 155 -21.79 4.55 -14.14
CA GLY A 155 -21.47 5.96 -14.31
C GLY A 155 -21.98 6.89 -13.22
N ASP A 156 -22.70 6.38 -12.22
CA ASP A 156 -23.15 7.17 -11.08
C ASP A 156 -21.97 7.51 -10.16
N LYS A 157 -22.10 8.59 -9.39
CA LYS A 157 -21.11 8.96 -8.38
C LYS A 157 -21.12 7.95 -7.23
N ALA A 158 -19.95 7.49 -6.83
CA ALA A 158 -19.75 6.72 -5.60
C ALA A 158 -19.38 7.69 -4.46
N ASP A 159 -20.26 7.80 -3.46
CA ASP A 159 -19.99 8.60 -2.26
C ASP A 159 -19.24 7.75 -1.21
N PRO A 160 -18.18 8.29 -0.58
CA PRO A 160 -17.48 7.57 0.47
C PRO A 160 -18.39 7.39 1.68
N THR A 161 -18.29 6.24 2.33
CA THR A 161 -19.00 5.97 3.59
C THR A 161 -18.30 6.63 4.77
N TRP A 162 -16.97 6.73 4.70
CA TRP A 162 -16.12 7.33 5.71
C TRP A 162 -15.13 8.29 5.07
N THR A 163 -14.86 9.40 5.76
CA THR A 163 -13.76 10.30 5.42
C THR A 163 -12.88 10.51 6.65
N TRP A 164 -11.57 10.38 6.47
CA TRP A 164 -10.56 10.73 7.46
C TRP A 164 -9.73 11.91 6.96
N GLU A 165 -9.36 12.77 7.90
CA GLU A 165 -8.30 13.76 7.71
C GLU A 165 -7.15 13.32 8.62
N CYS A 166 -5.95 13.15 8.06
CA CYS A 166 -4.77 12.72 8.79
C CYS A 166 -3.87 13.94 9.01
N PRO A 167 -3.87 14.49 10.24
CA PRO A 167 -3.12 15.71 10.54
C PRO A 167 -1.61 15.46 10.74
N ASP A 168 -1.17 14.23 11.02
CA ASP A 168 0.08 14.09 11.77
C ASP A 168 1.33 13.74 10.93
N ALA A 169 2.28 14.68 10.95
CA ALA A 169 3.69 14.39 11.22
C ALA A 169 3.85 13.73 12.61
N PRO A 170 4.90 12.91 12.82
CA PRO A 170 5.12 12.13 14.05
C PRO A 170 5.10 12.91 15.39
N ASP A 171 5.22 14.25 15.36
CA ASP A 171 5.32 15.11 16.54
C ASP A 171 4.03 15.89 16.89
N GLY A 172 2.90 15.62 16.22
CA GLY A 172 1.63 16.28 16.50
C GLY A 172 1.52 17.72 15.98
N ALA A 173 2.31 18.06 14.96
CA ALA A 173 2.40 19.40 14.39
C ALA A 173 1.22 19.78 13.46
N GLY A 174 0.30 18.87 13.15
CA GLY A 174 -0.89 19.16 12.34
C GLY A 174 -0.66 19.22 10.83
N SER A 175 0.57 19.02 10.36
CA SER A 175 0.91 18.78 8.94
C SER A 175 2.12 17.85 8.81
N ILE A 176 2.22 17.14 7.68
CA ILE A 176 3.36 16.29 7.31
C ILE A 176 4.40 17.15 6.58
N VAL A 177 5.56 17.37 7.17
CA VAL A 177 6.68 18.08 6.50
C VAL A 177 7.52 17.06 5.75
N ALA A 178 7.62 17.20 4.43
CA ALA A 178 8.43 16.31 3.60
C ALA A 178 9.93 16.53 3.83
N GLU A 179 10.67 15.48 4.16
CA GLU A 179 12.12 15.52 4.36
C GLU A 179 12.86 14.88 3.19
N LYS A 180 14.05 15.39 2.89
CA LYS A 180 14.85 14.90 1.77
C LYS A 180 15.24 13.44 1.95
N ASP A 181 14.99 12.62 0.93
CA ASP A 181 15.37 11.22 0.89
C ASP A 181 14.78 10.38 2.05
N VAL A 182 13.63 10.81 2.58
CA VAL A 182 12.89 10.15 3.67
C VAL A 182 11.53 9.65 3.17
N GLU A 183 11.19 8.41 3.53
CA GLU A 183 9.83 7.89 3.48
C GLU A 183 9.10 8.25 4.78
N ILE A 184 8.04 9.05 4.67
CA ILE A 184 7.18 9.38 5.79
C ILE A 184 5.99 8.45 5.77
N VAL A 185 5.84 7.65 6.83
CA VAL A 185 4.67 6.77 7.00
C VAL A 185 3.64 7.49 7.87
N VAL A 186 2.46 7.75 7.32
CA VAL A 186 1.30 8.24 8.08
C VAL A 186 0.84 7.13 9.00
N ARG A 187 0.86 7.38 10.31
CA ARG A 187 0.58 6.39 11.36
C ARG A 187 -0.70 6.66 12.14
N THR A 188 -1.27 7.84 12.01
CA THR A 188 -2.42 8.28 12.79
C THR A 188 -3.27 9.23 11.98
N CYS A 189 -4.58 9.01 12.03
CA CYS A 189 -5.59 9.89 11.44
C CYS A 189 -6.63 10.26 12.51
N ALA A 190 -7.34 11.37 12.28
CA ALA A 190 -8.49 11.72 13.11
C ALA A 190 -9.59 10.65 13.02
N LEU A 191 -10.52 10.62 13.97
CA LEU A 191 -11.68 9.71 13.87
C LEU A 191 -12.46 9.96 12.58
N PRO A 192 -12.97 8.90 11.92
CA PRO A 192 -13.70 9.07 10.69
C PRO A 192 -14.96 9.89 10.90
N THR A 193 -15.25 10.77 9.95
CA THR A 193 -16.61 11.31 9.80
C THR A 193 -17.39 10.35 8.92
N ARG A 194 -18.49 9.81 9.43
CA ARG A 194 -19.42 9.02 8.62
C ARG A 194 -20.24 9.97 7.76
N VAL A 195 -20.24 9.76 6.46
CA VAL A 195 -21.10 10.50 5.55
C VAL A 195 -22.45 9.78 5.54
N GLU A 196 -23.48 10.41 6.11
CA GLU A 196 -24.83 9.88 5.97
C GLU A 196 -25.30 10.11 4.51
N PRO A 197 -25.81 9.06 3.83
CA PRO A 197 -26.27 9.16 2.44
C PRO A 197 -27.53 10.02 2.27
#